data_AF-A0A1Y0AWU0-F1
#
_entry.id   AF-A0A1Y0AWU0-F1
#
_cell.length_a   1.000
_cell.length_b   1.000
_cell.length_c   1.000
_cell.angle_alpha   90.00
_cell.angle_beta   90.00
_cell.angle_gamma   90.00
#
_symmetry.space_group_name_H-M   'P 1'
#
loop_
_entity.id
_entity.type
_entity.pdbx_description
1 polymer ?
#
loop_
_entity_poly.entity_id
_entity_poly.type
_entity_poly.pdbx_seq_one_letter_code
_entity_poly.pdbx_strand_id
1 'polypeptide(L)'
;QVTHPHVSDWNSLNKTFCEAMNGTMEGTGCDTPTYVADVFLMSILLFLGTFLLSVELKDFKNALFFPSKVRQFISDFAVIIAIFSMSLLDYEVGIPTPKLEVPHEFKPTLPTRGWLIHPFNGNPVYSIFLALPPALLGTILIFMDQQITSVIVNRKEHKLKKKCGYHLDLFILAILIQICSIMGLPWFVAATVLSINHVNSLKLESECSAPGEKPQFLGVREQRVTHILIFLTIGMSVFLTPLLGHIPMPVLFGVFLYMGIASLKGLQFFDRILIILMPNKYQPDYMFLRQVPIKRVHLFTIIQLACLACLWTIKSFSTTSILFPLMLVVMIGIRKALDLIFTRRELKILDDIMPEMTKRNQMLKDDEVGCGNKFARFLLGPRLITSEYKEKDGADCVLNSAKLDQC
;
A
#
# COMPACT_ATOMS: atom_id res chain seq x y z
N GLN A 1 -57.59 -33.81 -23.48
CA GLN A 1 -56.57 -34.14 -22.47
C GLN A 1 -55.26 -34.35 -23.20
N VAL A 2 -54.38 -33.35 -23.17
CA VAL A 2 -53.02 -33.51 -23.69
C VAL A 2 -52.27 -34.35 -22.66
N THR A 3 -51.91 -35.58 -23.02
CA THR A 3 -51.15 -36.48 -22.19
C THR A 3 -49.74 -35.94 -22.05
N HIS A 4 -49.44 -35.32 -20.90
CA HIS A 4 -48.06 -34.97 -20.55
C HIS A 4 -47.29 -36.28 -20.30
N PRO A 5 -46.10 -36.47 -20.91
CA PRO A 5 -45.26 -37.61 -20.57
C PRO A 5 -44.93 -37.56 -19.08
N HIS A 6 -44.93 -38.72 -18.42
CA HIS A 6 -44.50 -38.86 -17.02
C HIS A 6 -43.02 -38.48 -16.91
N VAL A 7 -42.74 -37.20 -16.65
CA VAL A 7 -41.42 -36.71 -16.29
C VAL A 7 -41.18 -37.12 -14.84
N SER A 8 -40.29 -38.09 -14.63
CA SER A 8 -39.97 -38.62 -13.31
C SER A 8 -39.00 -37.74 -12.51
N ASP A 9 -38.29 -36.81 -13.17
CA ASP A 9 -37.22 -36.05 -12.53
C ASP A 9 -37.16 -34.57 -13.00
N TRP A 10 -37.90 -33.72 -12.29
CA TRP A 10 -38.08 -32.29 -12.61
C TRP A 10 -36.79 -31.46 -12.50
N ASN A 11 -35.76 -31.96 -11.80
CA ASN A 11 -34.49 -31.27 -11.56
C ASN A 11 -33.54 -31.27 -12.77
N SER A 12 -33.80 -32.08 -13.80
CA SER A 12 -32.93 -32.26 -14.97
C SER A 12 -33.39 -31.48 -16.21
N LEU A 13 -34.50 -30.74 -16.13
CA LEU A 13 -35.09 -30.05 -17.28
C LEU A 13 -34.40 -28.71 -17.58
N ASN A 14 -34.13 -28.48 -18.87
CA ASN A 14 -33.70 -27.17 -19.35
C ASN A 14 -34.82 -26.12 -19.21
N LYS A 15 -34.42 -24.87 -18.95
CA LYS A 15 -35.33 -23.71 -18.78
C LYS A 15 -36.39 -23.59 -19.88
N THR A 16 -35.99 -23.78 -21.14
CA THR A 16 -36.89 -23.72 -22.31
C THR A 16 -37.96 -24.80 -22.32
N PHE A 17 -37.65 -26.00 -21.82
CA PHE A 17 -38.63 -27.10 -21.72
C PHE A 17 -39.60 -26.90 -20.54
N CYS A 18 -39.13 -26.30 -19.45
CA CYS A 18 -39.97 -25.95 -18.30
C CYS A 18 -41.01 -24.87 -18.68
N GLU A 19 -40.56 -23.82 -19.37
CA GLU A 19 -41.43 -22.76 -19.89
C GLU A 19 -42.43 -23.30 -20.94
N ALA A 20 -42.00 -24.22 -21.81
CA ALA A 20 -42.88 -24.87 -22.80
C ALA A 20 -43.99 -25.74 -22.17
N MET A 21 -43.80 -26.22 -20.93
CA MET A 21 -44.79 -26.98 -20.17
C MET A 21 -45.55 -26.13 -19.15
N ASN A 22 -45.43 -24.80 -19.24
CA ASN A 22 -46.11 -23.85 -18.35
C ASN A 22 -45.73 -24.03 -16.87
N GLY A 23 -44.49 -24.51 -16.61
CA GLY A 23 -43.96 -24.70 -15.27
C GLY A 23 -43.32 -23.42 -14.71
N THR A 24 -43.42 -23.22 -13.41
CA THR A 24 -42.74 -22.14 -12.68
C THR A 24 -41.48 -22.69 -12.01
N MET A 25 -40.32 -22.10 -12.29
CA MET A 25 -39.08 -22.48 -11.62
C MET A 25 -39.01 -21.79 -10.25
N GLU A 26 -38.84 -22.56 -9.18
CA GLU A 26 -38.61 -22.05 -7.83
C GLU A 26 -37.20 -22.42 -7.36
N GLY A 27 -36.42 -21.43 -6.92
CA GLY A 27 -35.06 -21.64 -6.42
C GLY A 27 -34.17 -20.41 -6.62
N THR A 28 -33.10 -20.32 -5.81
CA THR A 28 -32.16 -19.18 -5.81
C THR A 28 -31.34 -19.02 -7.09
N GLY A 29 -31.38 -20.00 -8.00
CA GLY A 29 -30.72 -19.97 -9.31
C GLY A 29 -31.59 -19.50 -10.47
N CYS A 30 -32.90 -19.33 -10.28
CA CYS A 30 -33.86 -19.04 -11.36
C CYS A 30 -33.70 -17.64 -11.97
N ASP A 31 -33.19 -16.69 -11.17
CA ASP A 31 -32.92 -15.31 -11.58
C ASP A 31 -31.58 -15.14 -12.30
N THR A 32 -30.72 -16.18 -12.35
CA THR A 32 -29.45 -16.09 -13.07
C THR A 32 -29.67 -16.36 -14.56
N PRO A 33 -29.33 -15.41 -15.46
CA PRO A 33 -29.69 -15.51 -16.87
C PRO A 33 -29.00 -16.69 -17.59
N THR A 34 -27.85 -17.16 -17.09
CA THR A 34 -27.14 -18.37 -17.54
C THR A 34 -26.17 -18.85 -16.45
N TYR A 35 -26.36 -20.04 -15.88
CA TYR A 35 -25.35 -20.66 -15.01
C TYR A 35 -24.23 -21.25 -15.86
N VAL A 36 -23.07 -20.59 -15.89
CA VAL A 36 -21.86 -21.10 -16.56
C VAL A 36 -20.92 -21.62 -15.47
N ALA A 37 -20.94 -22.94 -15.26
CA ALA A 37 -20.19 -23.59 -14.17
C ALA A 37 -18.66 -23.33 -14.25
N ASP A 38 -18.13 -23.17 -15.47
CA ASP A 38 -16.69 -23.13 -15.72
C ASP A 38 -16.04 -21.75 -15.42
N VAL A 39 -16.84 -20.68 -15.31
CA VAL A 39 -16.33 -19.31 -15.12
C VAL A 39 -15.60 -19.17 -13.79
N PHE A 40 -16.08 -19.82 -12.74
CA PHE A 40 -15.47 -19.75 -11.42
C PHE A 40 -14.09 -20.41 -11.39
N LEU A 41 -14.00 -21.63 -11.93
CA LEU A 41 -12.72 -22.36 -12.00
C LEU A 41 -11.71 -21.61 -12.87
N MET A 42 -12.15 -21.10 -14.02
CA MET A 42 -11.31 -20.29 -14.91
C MET A 42 -10.82 -19.01 -14.22
N SER A 43 -11.69 -18.34 -13.46
CA SER A 43 -11.31 -17.14 -12.70
C SER A 43 -10.25 -17.43 -11.64
N ILE A 44 -10.33 -18.56 -10.94
CA ILE A 44 -9.31 -19.00 -9.98
C ILE A 44 -7.99 -19.30 -10.68
N LEU A 45 -8.04 -19.99 -11.82
CA LEU A 45 -6.84 -20.33 -12.61
C LEU A 45 -6.14 -19.06 -13.08
N LEU A 46 -6.87 -18.11 -13.65
CA LEU A 46 -6.32 -16.81 -14.08
C LEU A 46 -5.76 -16.00 -12.90
N PHE A 47 -6.48 -15.98 -11.77
CA PHE A 47 -6.06 -15.28 -10.56
C PHE A 47 -4.75 -15.84 -10.00
N LEU A 48 -4.71 -17.14 -9.71
CA LEU A 48 -3.52 -17.80 -9.16
C LEU A 48 -2.39 -17.84 -10.18
N GLY A 49 -2.69 -18.08 -11.45
CA GLY A 49 -1.73 -18.09 -12.54
C GLY A 49 -1.03 -16.74 -12.67
N THR A 50 -1.77 -15.63 -12.67
CA THR A 50 -1.19 -14.29 -12.74
C THR A 50 -0.32 -13.99 -11.53
N PHE A 51 -0.77 -14.37 -10.32
CA PHE A 51 0.00 -14.19 -9.09
C PHE A 51 1.32 -14.97 -9.11
N LEU A 52 1.26 -16.28 -9.38
CA LEU A 52 2.43 -17.15 -9.42
C LEU A 52 3.42 -16.70 -10.49
N LEU A 53 2.93 -16.40 -11.70
CA LEU A 53 3.77 -15.94 -12.79
C LEU A 53 4.45 -14.61 -12.46
N SER A 54 3.73 -13.67 -11.82
CA SER A 54 4.31 -12.40 -11.36
C SER A 54 5.41 -12.60 -10.31
N VAL A 55 5.22 -13.53 -9.37
CA VAL A 55 6.22 -13.86 -8.34
C VAL A 55 7.46 -14.50 -8.97
N GLU A 56 7.27 -15.56 -9.77
CA GLU A 56 8.37 -16.29 -10.41
C GLU A 56 9.17 -15.40 -11.36
N LEU A 57 8.50 -14.61 -12.22
CA LEU A 57 9.19 -13.67 -13.11
C LEU A 57 9.92 -12.56 -12.34
N LYS A 58 9.41 -12.16 -11.17
CA LYS A 58 10.13 -11.18 -10.33
C LYS A 58 11.35 -11.81 -9.68
N ASP A 59 11.21 -13.01 -9.13
CA ASP A 59 12.29 -13.75 -8.46
C ASP A 59 13.33 -14.30 -9.45
N PHE A 60 12.97 -14.37 -10.73
CA PHE A 60 13.90 -14.62 -11.84
C PHE A 60 15.08 -13.65 -11.84
N LYS A 61 14.95 -12.46 -11.21
CA LYS A 61 16.07 -11.54 -11.01
C LYS A 61 17.26 -12.14 -10.26
N ASN A 62 17.04 -13.17 -9.47
CA ASN A 62 18.05 -13.87 -8.69
C ASN A 62 18.43 -15.22 -9.32
N ALA A 63 17.79 -15.61 -10.43
CA ALA A 63 18.08 -16.86 -11.11
C ALA A 63 19.53 -16.88 -11.63
N LEU A 64 20.14 -18.05 -11.62
CA LEU A 64 21.51 -18.30 -12.07
C LEU A 64 21.62 -18.37 -13.61
N PHE A 65 20.47 -18.43 -14.30
CA PHE A 65 20.39 -18.50 -15.74
C PHE A 65 20.28 -17.09 -16.36
N PHE A 66 20.83 -16.91 -17.57
CA PHE A 66 20.86 -15.67 -18.37
C PHE A 66 21.80 -14.56 -17.89
N PRO A 67 22.25 -13.67 -18.81
CA PRO A 67 23.05 -12.50 -18.45
C PRO A 67 22.23 -11.48 -17.63
N SER A 68 22.91 -10.75 -16.74
CA SER A 68 22.30 -9.82 -15.79
C SER A 68 21.35 -8.79 -16.42
N LYS A 69 21.66 -8.28 -17.62
CA LYS A 69 20.82 -7.30 -18.32
C LYS A 69 19.47 -7.87 -18.75
N VAL A 70 19.45 -9.09 -19.29
CA VAL A 70 18.21 -9.76 -19.70
C VAL A 70 17.36 -10.10 -18.49
N ARG A 71 18.00 -10.61 -17.44
CA ARG A 71 17.36 -10.95 -16.17
C ARG A 71 16.69 -9.75 -15.50
N GLN A 72 17.35 -8.58 -15.52
CA GLN A 72 16.80 -7.34 -15.00
C GLN A 72 15.60 -6.85 -15.84
N PHE A 73 15.72 -6.89 -17.18
CA PHE A 73 14.61 -6.53 -18.07
C PHE A 73 13.36 -7.39 -17.81
N ILE A 74 13.52 -8.72 -17.74
CA ILE A 74 12.39 -9.64 -17.48
C ILE A 74 11.75 -9.34 -16.11
N SER A 75 12.54 -9.11 -15.07
CA SER A 75 12.02 -8.80 -13.73
C SER A 75 11.30 -7.44 -13.66
N ASP A 76 11.76 -6.45 -14.43
CA ASP A 76 11.14 -5.12 -14.45
C ASP A 76 9.79 -5.15 -15.18
N PHE A 77 9.67 -5.93 -16.27
CA PHE A 77 8.43 -6.11 -17.04
C PHE A 77 7.55 -7.27 -16.54
N ALA A 78 7.93 -7.98 -15.48
CA ALA A 78 7.28 -9.19 -14.98
C ALA A 78 5.74 -9.08 -14.85
N VAL A 79 5.24 -8.02 -14.23
CA VAL A 79 3.80 -7.82 -14.01
C VAL A 79 3.05 -7.60 -15.33
N ILE A 80 3.65 -6.85 -16.27
CA ILE A 80 3.05 -6.57 -17.59
C ILE A 80 3.00 -7.86 -18.42
N ILE A 81 4.10 -8.63 -18.42
CA ILE A 81 4.18 -9.93 -19.09
C ILE A 81 3.12 -10.87 -18.54
N ALA A 82 2.95 -10.92 -17.21
CA ALA A 82 1.96 -11.78 -16.57
C ALA A 82 0.51 -11.41 -16.93
N ILE A 83 0.18 -10.11 -16.96
CA ILE A 83 -1.14 -9.64 -17.42
C ILE A 83 -1.36 -10.09 -18.87
N PHE A 84 -0.41 -9.79 -19.77
CA PHE A 84 -0.53 -10.10 -21.19
C PHE A 84 -0.70 -11.61 -21.43
N SER A 85 0.13 -12.45 -20.79
CA SER A 85 0.05 -13.91 -20.98
C SER A 85 -1.25 -14.51 -20.47
N MET A 86 -1.76 -14.05 -19.32
CA MET A 86 -2.99 -14.59 -18.74
C MET A 86 -4.24 -14.04 -19.44
N SER A 87 -4.21 -12.80 -19.93
CA SER A 87 -5.25 -12.28 -20.83
C SER A 87 -5.27 -13.00 -22.18
N LEU A 88 -4.10 -13.37 -22.73
CA LEU A 88 -4.04 -14.18 -23.95
C LEU A 88 -4.62 -15.58 -23.72
N LEU A 89 -4.31 -16.22 -22.58
CA LEU A 89 -4.92 -17.51 -22.22
C LEU A 89 -6.45 -17.43 -22.09
N ASP A 90 -6.97 -16.37 -21.47
CA ASP A 90 -8.42 -16.12 -21.40
C ASP A 90 -9.06 -15.98 -22.79
N TYR A 91 -8.37 -15.28 -23.70
CA TYR A 91 -8.82 -15.11 -25.08
C TYR A 91 -8.86 -16.45 -25.86
N GLU A 92 -7.82 -17.27 -25.75
CA GLU A 92 -7.74 -18.57 -26.43
C GLU A 92 -8.76 -19.59 -25.91
N VAL A 93 -9.04 -19.57 -24.60
CA VAL A 93 -9.99 -20.50 -23.98
C VAL A 93 -11.45 -20.09 -24.24
N GLY A 94 -11.72 -18.80 -24.46
CA GLY A 94 -13.03 -18.33 -24.94
C GLY A 94 -14.19 -18.44 -23.94
N ILE A 95 -13.91 -18.61 -22.65
CA ILE A 95 -14.92 -18.65 -21.58
C ILE A 95 -15.35 -17.21 -21.22
N PRO A 96 -16.65 -16.95 -20.96
CA PRO A 96 -17.14 -15.61 -20.60
C PRO A 96 -16.73 -15.22 -19.16
N THR A 97 -15.47 -14.86 -18.96
CA THR A 97 -14.98 -14.30 -17.70
C THR A 97 -15.40 -12.82 -17.56
N PRO A 98 -15.54 -12.30 -16.32
CA PRO A 98 -15.87 -10.90 -16.09
C PRO A 98 -14.69 -10.02 -16.53
N LYS A 99 -14.93 -9.14 -17.51
CA LYS A 99 -13.91 -8.25 -18.09
C LYS A 99 -13.98 -6.85 -17.49
N LEU A 100 -12.94 -6.06 -17.72
CA LEU A 100 -12.89 -4.68 -17.28
C LEU A 100 -13.94 -3.83 -18.01
N GLU A 101 -14.92 -3.33 -17.28
CA GLU A 101 -15.94 -2.42 -17.79
C GLU A 101 -15.40 -0.99 -17.81
N VAL A 102 -15.06 -0.49 -19.01
CA VAL A 102 -14.63 0.91 -19.21
C VAL A 102 -15.69 1.61 -20.05
N PRO A 103 -16.20 2.78 -19.63
CA PRO A 103 -17.17 3.51 -20.44
C PRO A 103 -16.52 3.99 -21.75
N HIS A 104 -17.24 3.85 -22.85
CA HIS A 104 -16.80 4.33 -24.18
C HIS A 104 -16.87 5.87 -24.31
N GLU A 105 -17.61 6.54 -23.44
CA GLU A 105 -17.86 7.98 -23.51
C GLU A 105 -17.77 8.60 -22.11
N PHE A 106 -17.21 9.82 -22.03
CA PHE A 106 -17.23 10.61 -20.80
C PHE A 106 -18.63 11.17 -20.56
N LYS A 107 -19.36 10.58 -19.61
CA LYS A 107 -20.69 11.03 -19.20
C LYS A 107 -20.72 11.39 -17.71
N PRO A 108 -21.45 12.45 -17.33
CA PRO A 108 -21.75 12.71 -15.92
C PRO A 108 -22.49 11.51 -15.29
N THR A 109 -22.29 11.30 -13.99
CA THR A 109 -22.92 10.20 -13.23
C THR A 109 -24.45 10.21 -13.31
N LEU A 110 -25.05 11.39 -13.53
CA LEU A 110 -26.49 11.58 -13.71
C LEU A 110 -26.74 12.29 -15.04
N PRO A 111 -27.67 11.78 -15.89
CA PRO A 111 -27.95 12.39 -17.19
C PRO A 111 -28.57 13.80 -17.08
N THR A 112 -29.17 14.13 -15.94
CA THR A 112 -29.79 15.44 -15.64
C THR A 112 -28.80 16.47 -15.10
N ARG A 113 -27.55 16.08 -14.83
CA ARG A 113 -26.55 16.90 -14.15
C ARG A 113 -25.48 17.41 -15.12
N GLY A 114 -25.25 18.73 -15.13
CA GLY A 114 -24.09 19.34 -15.79
C GLY A 114 -22.78 19.11 -15.04
N TRP A 115 -21.64 19.31 -15.72
CA TRP A 115 -20.31 19.16 -15.11
C TRP A 115 -20.05 20.11 -13.94
N LEU A 116 -20.67 21.29 -13.94
CA LEU A 116 -20.59 22.28 -12.87
C LEU A 116 -21.81 22.18 -11.96
N ILE A 117 -21.61 22.04 -10.65
CA ILE A 117 -22.70 22.05 -9.66
C ILE A 117 -23.03 23.50 -9.29
N HIS A 118 -24.30 23.89 -9.47
CA HIS A 118 -24.81 25.15 -8.91
C HIS A 118 -24.93 25.04 -7.38
N PRO A 119 -24.41 26.01 -6.60
CA PRO A 119 -24.26 25.89 -5.15
C PRO A 119 -25.59 25.77 -4.38
N PHE A 120 -26.69 26.29 -4.91
CA PHE A 120 -28.01 26.27 -4.28
C PHE A 120 -29.07 25.84 -5.29
N ASN A 121 -29.04 24.56 -5.70
CA ASN A 121 -30.03 23.97 -6.59
C ASN A 121 -31.32 23.59 -5.84
N GLY A 122 -31.96 24.56 -5.17
CA GLY A 122 -33.19 24.36 -4.39
C GLY A 122 -32.99 23.94 -2.92
N ASN A 123 -31.74 23.85 -2.45
CA ASN A 123 -31.46 23.56 -1.03
C ASN A 123 -31.66 24.79 -0.13
N PRO A 124 -32.23 24.61 1.06
CA PRO A 124 -32.44 25.70 2.01
C PRO A 124 -31.11 26.17 2.63
N VAL A 125 -31.06 27.44 3.02
CA VAL A 125 -29.82 28.10 3.50
C VAL A 125 -29.24 27.43 4.76
N TYR A 126 -30.06 26.76 5.57
CA TYR A 126 -29.59 26.04 6.76
C TYR A 126 -28.66 24.85 6.43
N SER A 127 -28.69 24.34 5.18
CA SER A 127 -27.80 23.25 4.74
C SER A 127 -26.32 23.62 4.80
N ILE A 128 -25.96 24.90 4.70
CA ILE A 128 -24.57 25.37 4.83
C ILE A 128 -24.04 25.09 6.23
N PHE A 129 -24.83 25.43 7.26
CA PHE A 129 -24.45 25.21 8.65
C PHE A 129 -24.43 23.72 9.00
N LEU A 130 -25.35 22.93 8.43
CA LEU A 130 -25.38 21.48 8.61
C LEU A 130 -24.20 20.76 7.92
N ALA A 131 -23.64 21.36 6.86
CA ALA A 131 -22.48 20.83 6.15
C ALA A 131 -21.14 21.09 6.87
N LEU A 132 -21.09 22.00 7.84
CA LEU A 132 -19.85 22.35 8.54
C LEU A 132 -19.28 21.17 9.37
N PRO A 133 -20.05 20.44 10.20
CA PRO A 133 -19.54 19.27 10.91
C PRO A 133 -18.96 18.16 10.02
N PRO A 134 -19.64 17.68 8.95
CA PRO A 134 -19.08 16.65 8.08
C PRO A 134 -17.88 17.17 7.26
N ALA A 135 -17.85 18.45 6.88
CA ALA A 135 -16.70 19.04 6.20
C ALA A 135 -15.45 19.09 7.10
N LEU A 136 -15.62 19.44 8.38
CA LEU A 136 -14.53 19.43 9.35
C LEU A 136 -13.99 18.01 9.57
N LEU A 137 -14.87 17.02 9.72
CA LEU A 137 -14.48 15.61 9.85
C LEU A 137 -13.74 15.11 8.59
N GLY A 138 -14.25 15.44 7.40
CA GLY A 138 -13.62 15.10 6.12
C GLY A 138 -12.23 15.73 5.95
N THR A 139 -12.05 16.98 6.40
CA THR A 139 -10.75 17.66 6.36
C THR A 139 -9.73 16.94 7.25
N ILE A 140 -10.11 16.53 8.46
CA ILE A 140 -9.24 15.79 9.38
C ILE A 140 -8.85 14.43 8.78
N LEU A 141 -9.82 13.71 8.18
CA LEU A 141 -9.59 12.43 7.50
C LEU A 141 -8.54 12.55 6.39
N ILE A 142 -8.75 13.49 5.47
CA ILE A 142 -7.85 13.71 4.33
C ILE A 142 -6.46 14.14 4.81
N PHE A 143 -6.40 15.05 5.79
CA PHE A 143 -5.13 15.49 6.37
C PHE A 143 -4.35 14.32 6.97
N MET A 144 -4.98 13.48 7.79
CA MET A 144 -4.31 12.35 8.41
C MET A 144 -3.80 11.34 7.38
N ASP A 145 -4.62 11.00 6.39
CA ASP A 145 -4.26 10.00 5.38
C ASP A 145 -3.12 10.47 4.46
N GLN A 146 -3.15 11.75 4.04
CA GLN A 146 -2.07 12.36 3.27
C GLN A 146 -0.76 12.40 4.07
N GLN A 147 -0.81 12.76 5.36
CA GLN A 147 0.39 12.86 6.19
C GLN A 147 0.98 11.49 6.51
N ILE A 148 0.16 10.48 6.78
CA ILE A 148 0.64 9.11 6.99
C ILE A 148 1.29 8.58 5.71
N THR A 149 0.61 8.73 4.57
CA THR A 149 1.14 8.24 3.29
C THR A 149 2.44 8.95 2.91
N SER A 150 2.51 10.27 3.04
CA SER A 150 3.73 11.03 2.74
C SER A 150 4.90 10.67 3.66
N VAL A 151 4.67 10.42 4.95
CA VAL A 151 5.72 9.97 5.88
C VAL A 151 6.21 8.57 5.54
N ILE A 152 5.31 7.66 5.13
CA ILE A 152 5.67 6.29 4.73
C ILE A 152 6.51 6.31 3.44
N VAL A 153 6.13 7.11 2.44
CA VAL A 153 6.87 7.24 1.18
C VAL A 153 8.23 7.93 1.40
N ASN A 154 8.27 8.96 2.25
CA ASN A 154 9.49 9.71 2.56
C ASN A 154 10.37 9.05 3.63
N ARG A 155 10.22 7.74 3.86
CA ARG A 155 11.02 7.01 4.84
C ARG A 155 12.50 7.06 4.47
N LYS A 156 13.36 7.29 5.47
CA LYS A 156 14.82 7.39 5.31
C LYS A 156 15.46 6.17 4.63
N GLU A 157 14.82 5.01 4.74
CA GLU A 157 15.23 3.77 4.05
C GLU A 157 15.29 3.89 2.54
N HIS A 158 14.41 4.70 1.92
CA HIS A 158 14.39 4.85 0.48
C HIS A 158 15.57 5.71 -0.04
N LYS A 159 16.41 6.27 0.85
CA LYS A 159 17.58 7.08 0.52
C LYS A 159 17.27 8.14 -0.55
N LEU A 160 16.13 8.83 -0.38
CA LEU A 160 15.71 9.92 -1.26
C LEU A 160 16.73 11.07 -1.18
N LYS A 161 17.03 11.68 -2.33
CA LYS A 161 18.04 12.73 -2.46
C LYS A 161 17.44 14.12 -2.31
N LYS A 162 16.19 14.32 -2.74
CA LYS A 162 15.52 15.62 -2.64
C LYS A 162 14.84 15.81 -1.30
N LYS A 163 14.71 17.08 -0.89
CA LYS A 163 14.02 17.49 0.35
C LYS A 163 12.51 17.26 0.22
N CYS A 164 11.87 16.97 1.35
CA CYS A 164 10.43 16.69 1.43
C CYS A 164 9.58 17.98 1.41
N GLY A 165 8.38 17.91 0.84
CA GLY A 165 7.47 19.05 0.65
C GLY A 165 6.07 18.88 1.27
N TYR A 166 5.96 18.44 2.53
CA TYR A 166 4.67 18.12 3.17
C TYR A 166 3.62 19.24 3.08
N HIS A 167 4.02 20.49 3.30
CA HIS A 167 3.10 21.64 3.25
C HIS A 167 2.64 21.95 1.82
N LEU A 168 3.53 21.80 0.84
CA LEU A 168 3.20 22.03 -0.56
C LEU A 168 2.20 20.98 -1.05
N ASP A 169 2.39 19.72 -0.66
CA ASP A 169 1.49 18.62 -1.02
C ASP A 169 0.08 18.86 -0.47
N LEU A 170 -0.04 19.31 0.79
CA LEU A 170 -1.33 19.64 1.39
C LEU A 170 -2.01 20.85 0.72
N PHE A 171 -1.23 21.87 0.35
CA PHE A 171 -1.75 23.05 -0.33
C PHE A 171 -2.32 22.70 -1.73
N ILE A 172 -1.59 21.90 -2.50
CA ILE A 172 -2.04 21.43 -3.82
C ILE A 172 -3.29 20.55 -3.67
N LEU A 173 -3.31 19.66 -2.67
CA LEU A 173 -4.47 18.81 -2.40
C LEU A 173 -5.72 19.63 -2.06
N ALA A 174 -5.59 20.70 -1.27
CA ALA A 174 -6.70 21.59 -0.94
C ALA A 174 -7.29 22.28 -2.18
N ILE A 175 -6.44 22.76 -3.09
CA ILE A 175 -6.88 23.34 -4.37
C ILE A 175 -7.64 22.30 -5.20
N LEU A 176 -7.13 21.08 -5.27
CA LEU A 176 -7.75 20.00 -6.04
C LEU A 176 -9.10 19.57 -5.45
N ILE A 177 -9.23 19.51 -4.13
CA ILE A 177 -10.51 19.24 -3.46
C ILE A 177 -11.54 20.33 -3.77
N GLN A 178 -11.12 21.59 -3.82
CA GLN A 178 -12.00 22.70 -4.20
C GLN A 178 -12.52 22.52 -5.64
N ILE A 179 -11.63 22.19 -6.58
CA ILE A 179 -11.99 21.94 -7.99
C ILE A 179 -12.93 20.72 -8.10
N CYS A 180 -12.59 19.60 -7.45
CA CYS A 180 -13.42 18.40 -7.43
C CYS A 180 -14.79 18.66 -6.81
N SER A 181 -14.88 19.48 -5.76
CA SER A 181 -16.15 19.81 -5.11
C SER A 181 -17.06 20.65 -6.03
N ILE A 182 -16.47 21.62 -6.76
CA ILE A 182 -17.20 22.45 -7.74
C ILE A 182 -17.69 21.61 -8.93
N MET A 183 -16.85 20.70 -9.42
CA MET A 183 -17.18 19.76 -10.50
C MET A 183 -18.00 18.54 -10.02
N GLY A 184 -18.23 18.43 -8.71
CA GLY A 184 -18.78 17.25 -8.00
C GLY A 184 -18.23 15.91 -8.47
N LEU A 185 -16.91 15.86 -8.58
CA LEU A 185 -16.10 14.65 -8.71
C LEU A 185 -15.76 14.14 -7.29
N PRO A 186 -15.57 12.83 -7.11
CA PRO A 186 -15.15 12.29 -5.82
C PRO A 186 -13.79 12.88 -5.41
N TRP A 187 -13.63 13.15 -4.12
CA TRP A 187 -12.34 13.56 -3.57
C TRP A 187 -11.33 12.42 -3.69
N PHE A 188 -10.09 12.76 -3.98
CA PHE A 188 -8.99 11.80 -4.06
C PHE A 188 -7.94 12.10 -3.00
N VAL A 189 -7.29 11.05 -2.53
CA VAL A 189 -6.23 11.08 -1.52
C VAL A 189 -5.07 10.21 -1.97
N ALA A 190 -3.86 10.45 -1.46
CA ALA A 190 -2.70 9.66 -1.80
C ALA A 190 -2.86 8.19 -1.36
N ALA A 191 -2.76 7.26 -2.31
CA ALA A 191 -2.87 5.84 -2.04
C ALA A 191 -1.52 5.25 -1.58
N THR A 192 -1.45 4.75 -0.35
CA THR A 192 -0.20 4.26 0.26
C THR A 192 0.40 3.07 -0.47
N VAL A 193 -0.36 2.00 -0.73
CA VAL A 193 0.15 0.76 -1.34
C VAL A 193 0.63 1.01 -2.77
N LEU A 194 -0.11 1.81 -3.55
CA LEU A 194 0.26 2.14 -4.92
C LEU A 194 1.54 3.01 -4.96
N SER A 195 1.63 3.99 -4.06
CA SER A 195 2.82 4.86 -3.96
C SER A 195 4.07 4.06 -3.57
N ILE A 196 3.96 3.12 -2.62
CA ILE A 196 5.09 2.24 -2.25
C ILE A 196 5.50 1.36 -3.41
N ASN A 197 4.56 0.75 -4.13
CA ASN A 197 4.86 -0.08 -5.29
C ASN A 197 5.53 0.73 -6.41
N HIS A 198 5.09 1.97 -6.64
CA HIS A 198 5.74 2.89 -7.57
C HIS A 198 7.19 3.19 -7.15
N VAL A 199 7.42 3.52 -5.88
CA VAL A 199 8.77 3.74 -5.33
C VAL A 199 9.64 2.49 -5.47
N ASN A 200 9.08 1.31 -5.20
CA ASN A 200 9.77 0.03 -5.34
C ASN A 200 10.12 -0.29 -6.81
N SER A 201 9.33 0.16 -7.78
CA SER A 201 9.66 0.02 -9.21
C SER A 201 10.80 0.95 -9.65
N LEU A 202 11.04 2.04 -8.91
CA LEU A 202 12.11 3.02 -9.17
C LEU A 202 13.38 2.78 -8.34
N LYS A 203 13.41 1.68 -7.59
CA LYS A 203 14.54 1.27 -6.74
C LYS A 203 15.74 0.87 -7.60
N LEU A 204 16.88 1.49 -7.33
CA LEU A 204 18.16 1.13 -7.93
C LEU A 204 18.93 0.20 -6.98
N GLU A 205 19.20 -1.00 -7.46
CA GLU A 205 20.06 -1.99 -6.85
C GLU A 205 21.44 -1.97 -7.55
N SER A 206 22.52 -2.25 -6.83
CA SER A 206 23.89 -2.18 -7.37
C SER A 206 24.15 -3.22 -8.46
N GLU A 207 24.71 -2.80 -9.60
CA GLU A 207 24.98 -3.67 -10.75
C GLU A 207 26.14 -4.67 -10.52
N CYS A 208 26.99 -4.45 -9.50
CA CYS A 208 28.17 -5.29 -9.25
C CYS A 208 28.30 -5.64 -7.76
N SER A 209 27.69 -6.75 -7.39
CA SER A 209 28.11 -7.50 -6.20
C SER A 209 29.03 -8.62 -6.66
N ALA A 210 30.15 -8.84 -5.97
CA ALA A 210 30.96 -10.04 -6.22
C ALA A 210 30.06 -11.30 -6.13
N PRO A 211 30.36 -12.39 -6.86
CA PRO A 211 29.52 -13.59 -6.85
C PRO A 211 29.21 -14.05 -5.42
N GLY A 212 27.95 -14.01 -5.02
CA GLY A 212 27.49 -14.39 -3.67
C GLY A 212 27.13 -13.24 -2.72
N GLU A 213 27.45 -11.99 -3.03
CA GLU A 213 26.99 -10.83 -2.23
C GLU A 213 25.61 -10.36 -2.71
N LYS A 214 24.69 -10.10 -1.77
CA LYS A 214 23.34 -9.60 -2.08
C LYS A 214 23.45 -8.19 -2.68
N PRO A 215 22.67 -7.87 -3.73
CA PRO A 215 22.73 -6.55 -4.36
C PRO A 215 22.44 -5.46 -3.32
N GLN A 216 23.35 -4.49 -3.21
CA GLN A 216 23.22 -3.40 -2.27
C GLN A 216 22.24 -2.36 -2.82
N PHE A 217 21.34 -1.88 -1.97
CA PHE A 217 20.39 -0.83 -2.33
C PHE A 217 21.08 0.54 -2.37
N LEU A 218 21.20 1.12 -3.56
CA LEU A 218 21.86 2.41 -3.80
C LEU A 218 20.92 3.60 -3.52
N GLY A 219 19.64 3.48 -3.85
CA GLY A 219 18.63 4.52 -3.66
C GLY A 219 17.47 4.42 -4.65
N VAL A 220 16.55 5.39 -4.62
CA VAL A 220 15.42 5.47 -5.57
C VAL A 220 15.67 6.55 -6.61
N ARG A 221 15.33 6.28 -7.87
CA ARG A 221 15.37 7.28 -8.94
C ARG A 221 14.12 8.16 -8.89
N GLU A 222 14.29 9.41 -8.46
CA GLU A 222 13.19 10.36 -8.38
C GLU A 222 12.86 10.96 -9.77
N GLN A 223 11.70 10.60 -10.31
CA GLN A 223 11.22 11.07 -11.62
C GLN A 223 9.85 11.75 -11.50
N ARG A 224 9.66 12.83 -12.27
CA ARG A 224 8.36 13.52 -12.40
C ARG A 224 7.53 13.00 -13.58
N VAL A 225 8.20 12.52 -14.62
CA VAL A 225 7.58 12.12 -15.89
C VAL A 225 6.68 10.90 -15.72
N THR A 226 7.04 9.94 -14.87
CA THR A 226 6.28 8.70 -14.69
C THR A 226 4.87 8.96 -14.19
N HIS A 227 4.70 9.77 -13.15
CA HIS A 227 3.38 10.15 -12.64
C HIS A 227 2.56 10.92 -13.67
N ILE A 228 3.16 11.90 -14.36
CA ILE A 228 2.48 12.66 -15.43
C ILE A 228 1.99 11.71 -16.53
N LEU A 229 2.84 10.77 -16.96
CA LEU A 229 2.50 9.81 -18.00
C LEU A 229 1.39 8.85 -17.54
N ILE A 230 1.42 8.39 -16.29
CA ILE A 230 0.37 7.52 -15.74
C ILE A 230 -0.97 8.25 -15.75
N PHE A 231 -1.05 9.46 -15.20
CA PHE A 231 -2.31 10.22 -15.16
C PHE A 231 -2.80 10.63 -16.56
N LEU A 232 -1.87 10.97 -17.47
CA LEU A 232 -2.22 11.24 -18.86
C LEU A 232 -2.79 9.99 -19.55
N THR A 233 -2.19 8.82 -19.33
CA THR A 233 -2.65 7.56 -19.90
C THR A 233 -4.00 7.14 -19.33
N ILE A 234 -4.25 7.37 -18.03
CA ILE A 234 -5.56 7.19 -17.41
C ILE A 234 -6.59 8.13 -18.06
N GLY A 235 -6.24 9.39 -18.29
CA GLY A 235 -7.10 10.35 -19.01
C GLY A 235 -7.40 9.92 -20.44
N MET A 236 -6.43 9.31 -21.14
CA MET A 236 -6.60 8.78 -22.50
C MET A 236 -7.20 7.37 -22.54
N SER A 237 -7.49 6.73 -21.40
CA SER A 237 -7.95 5.34 -21.34
C SER A 237 -9.26 5.09 -22.09
N VAL A 238 -10.11 6.11 -22.23
CA VAL A 238 -11.36 6.03 -23.01
C VAL A 238 -11.10 5.75 -24.49
N PHE A 239 -9.99 6.24 -25.05
CA PHE A 239 -9.59 5.91 -26.43
C PHE A 239 -9.03 4.48 -26.54
N LEU A 240 -8.51 3.95 -25.43
CA LEU A 240 -7.96 2.60 -25.32
C LEU A 240 -8.99 1.56 -24.84
N THR A 241 -10.25 1.95 -24.60
CA THR A 241 -11.35 1.07 -24.18
C THR A 241 -11.45 -0.24 -24.97
N PRO A 242 -11.35 -0.29 -26.33
CA PRO A 242 -11.43 -1.57 -27.03
C PRO A 242 -10.31 -2.55 -26.66
N LEU A 243 -9.12 -2.04 -26.31
CA LEU A 243 -8.00 -2.88 -25.87
C LEU A 243 -8.14 -3.28 -24.39
N LEU A 244 -8.54 -2.33 -23.53
CA LEU A 244 -8.69 -2.54 -22.08
C LEU A 244 -9.85 -3.48 -21.75
N GLY A 245 -10.92 -3.47 -22.55
CA GLY A 245 -12.09 -4.34 -22.38
C GLY A 245 -11.79 -5.84 -22.59
N HIS A 246 -10.62 -6.19 -23.11
CA HIS A 246 -10.19 -7.60 -23.22
C HIS A 246 -9.52 -8.13 -21.95
N ILE A 247 -9.17 -7.27 -20.99
CA ILE A 247 -8.47 -7.70 -19.77
C ILE A 247 -9.51 -8.25 -18.76
N PRO A 248 -9.41 -9.53 -18.35
CA PRO A 248 -10.31 -10.12 -17.37
C PRO A 248 -10.00 -9.61 -15.95
N MET A 249 -11.04 -9.30 -15.17
CA MET A 249 -10.93 -8.84 -13.77
C MET A 249 -10.13 -9.80 -12.87
N PRO A 250 -10.26 -11.14 -12.97
CA PRO A 250 -9.48 -12.08 -12.16
C PRO A 250 -7.96 -11.92 -12.29
N VAL A 251 -7.46 -11.54 -13.47
CA VAL A 251 -6.03 -11.27 -13.70
C VAL A 251 -5.59 -10.04 -12.90
N LEU A 252 -6.39 -8.97 -12.91
CA LEU A 252 -6.11 -7.76 -12.13
C LEU A 252 -6.09 -8.05 -10.62
N PHE A 253 -7.00 -8.90 -10.12
CA PHE A 253 -6.97 -9.34 -8.73
C PHE A 253 -5.68 -10.10 -8.38
N GLY A 254 -5.15 -10.92 -9.30
CA GLY A 254 -3.87 -11.60 -9.12
C GLY A 254 -2.70 -10.62 -9.00
N VAL A 255 -2.70 -9.57 -9.83
CA VAL A 255 -1.72 -8.48 -9.74
C VAL A 255 -1.88 -7.68 -8.44
N PHE A 256 -3.10 -7.39 -8.00
CA PHE A 256 -3.34 -6.71 -6.72
C PHE A 256 -2.83 -7.53 -5.53
N LEU A 257 -3.00 -8.85 -5.55
CA LEU A 257 -2.44 -9.73 -4.53
C LEU A 257 -0.91 -9.68 -4.53
N TYR A 258 -0.28 -9.74 -5.70
CA TYR A 258 1.17 -9.60 -5.85
C TYR A 258 1.67 -8.25 -5.30
N MET A 259 1.05 -7.13 -5.70
CA MET A 259 1.40 -5.79 -5.22
C MET A 259 1.18 -5.63 -3.71
N GLY A 260 0.17 -6.29 -3.16
CA GLY A 260 -0.07 -6.36 -1.72
C GLY A 260 1.09 -7.05 -0.99
N ILE A 261 1.46 -8.27 -1.39
CA ILE A 261 2.55 -9.03 -0.78
C ILE A 261 3.91 -8.34 -0.98
N ALA A 262 4.17 -7.77 -2.15
CA ALA A 262 5.39 -7.02 -2.42
C ALA A 262 5.52 -5.77 -1.53
N SER A 263 4.41 -5.08 -1.22
CA SER A 263 4.41 -3.93 -0.30
C SER A 263 4.64 -4.31 1.16
N LEU A 264 4.36 -5.56 1.56
CA LEU A 264 4.66 -6.06 2.91
C LEU A 264 6.15 -6.35 3.11
N LYS A 265 6.86 -6.70 2.03
CA LYS A 265 8.32 -6.93 2.08
C LYS A 265 9.03 -5.62 2.40
N GLY A 266 9.77 -5.57 3.52
CA GLY A 266 10.46 -4.37 4.01
C GLY A 266 9.74 -3.65 5.16
N LEU A 267 8.53 -4.09 5.51
CA LEU A 267 7.89 -3.65 6.74
C LEU A 267 8.48 -4.42 7.92
N GLN A 268 9.21 -3.72 8.79
CA GLN A 268 9.79 -4.27 10.01
C GLN A 268 8.79 -4.99 10.93
N PHE A 269 7.53 -4.56 10.94
CA PHE A 269 6.48 -5.24 11.70
C PHE A 269 6.20 -6.64 11.13
N PHE A 270 6.15 -6.75 9.80
CA PHE A 270 5.95 -8.03 9.12
C PHE A 270 7.16 -8.96 9.29
N ASP A 271 8.38 -8.44 9.17
CA ASP A 271 9.61 -9.21 9.44
C ASP A 271 9.61 -9.75 10.88
N ARG A 272 9.15 -8.94 11.82
CA ARG A 272 9.03 -9.33 13.23
C ARG A 272 7.94 -10.37 13.47
N ILE A 273 6.81 -10.32 12.77
CA ILE A 273 5.80 -11.40 12.80
C ILE A 273 6.41 -12.70 12.27
N LEU A 274 7.16 -12.65 11.17
CA LEU A 274 7.81 -13.82 10.59
C LEU A 274 8.81 -14.47 11.56
N ILE A 275 9.53 -13.65 12.34
CA ILE A 275 10.43 -14.12 13.40
C ILE A 275 9.68 -14.90 14.50
N ILE A 276 8.43 -14.58 14.84
CA ILE A 276 7.64 -15.35 15.83
C ILE A 276 7.42 -16.78 15.34
N LEU A 277 7.21 -16.95 14.03
CA LEU A 277 6.96 -18.26 13.41
C LEU A 277 8.25 -19.04 13.10
N MET A 278 9.41 -18.39 13.20
CA MET A 278 10.70 -18.98 12.89
C MET A 278 11.37 -19.53 14.16
N PRO A 279 11.90 -20.77 14.16
CA PRO A 279 12.63 -21.28 15.31
C PRO A 279 13.98 -20.56 15.47
N ASN A 280 14.43 -20.39 16.72
CA ASN A 280 15.64 -19.63 17.08
C ASN A 280 16.90 -20.02 16.29
N LYS A 281 17.00 -21.25 15.79
CA LYS A 281 18.17 -21.74 15.04
C LYS A 281 18.29 -21.15 13.63
N TYR A 282 17.17 -20.85 12.98
CA TYR A 282 17.14 -20.34 11.59
C TYR A 282 17.00 -18.81 11.53
N GLN A 283 17.08 -18.14 12.67
CA GLN A 283 16.83 -16.72 12.77
C GLN A 283 17.93 -15.93 12.03
N PRO A 284 17.58 -15.07 11.06
CA PRO A 284 18.56 -14.25 10.36
C PRO A 284 19.18 -13.20 11.30
N ASP A 285 20.42 -12.82 11.02
CA ASP A 285 21.21 -11.86 11.80
C ASP A 285 20.73 -10.41 11.62
N TYR A 286 19.53 -10.08 12.11
CA TYR A 286 19.09 -8.69 12.17
C TYR A 286 19.79 -7.94 13.30
N MET A 287 20.21 -6.70 13.05
CA MET A 287 20.92 -5.85 14.03
C MET A 287 20.12 -5.65 15.34
N PHE A 288 18.78 -5.58 15.27
CA PHE A 288 17.94 -5.40 16.45
C PHE A 288 17.91 -6.65 17.37
N LEU A 289 18.14 -7.85 16.82
CA LEU A 289 18.20 -9.10 17.59
C LEU A 289 19.48 -9.24 18.41
N ARG A 290 20.55 -8.56 17.99
CA ARG A 290 21.83 -8.54 18.74
C ARG A 290 21.75 -7.67 19.99
N GLN A 291 20.85 -6.69 20.03
CA GLN A 291 20.81 -5.66 21.07
C GLN A 291 19.67 -5.85 22.06
N VAL A 292 18.61 -6.57 21.69
CA VAL A 292 17.41 -6.73 22.52
C VAL A 292 17.08 -8.23 22.64
N PRO A 293 16.79 -8.75 23.86
CA PRO A 293 16.46 -10.15 24.03
C PRO A 293 15.16 -10.53 23.28
N ILE A 294 15.16 -11.70 22.65
CA ILE A 294 14.09 -12.21 21.78
C ILE A 294 12.70 -12.20 22.46
N LYS A 295 12.64 -12.51 23.76
CA LYS A 295 11.38 -12.47 24.54
C LYS A 295 10.73 -11.08 24.56
N ARG A 296 11.52 -10.02 24.65
CA ARG A 296 11.03 -8.63 24.64
C ARG A 296 10.56 -8.22 23.24
N VAL A 297 11.25 -8.69 22.20
CA VAL A 297 10.83 -8.51 20.81
C VAL A 297 9.47 -9.16 20.56
N HIS A 298 9.27 -10.41 21.00
CA HIS A 298 7.99 -11.10 20.87
C HIS A 298 6.86 -10.39 21.63
N LEU A 299 7.11 -9.94 22.86
CA LEU A 299 6.13 -9.18 23.64
C LEU A 299 5.69 -7.91 22.89
N PHE A 300 6.66 -7.15 22.35
CA PHE A 300 6.37 -5.96 21.56
C PHE A 300 5.50 -6.27 20.34
N THR A 301 5.84 -7.34 19.61
CA THR A 301 5.11 -7.73 18.40
C THR A 301 3.70 -8.22 18.69
N ILE A 302 3.48 -8.89 19.82
CA ILE A 302 2.15 -9.32 20.25
C ILE A 302 1.28 -8.10 20.56
N ILE A 303 1.84 -7.08 21.23
CA ILE A 303 1.12 -5.82 21.49
C ILE A 303 0.76 -5.13 20.18
N GLN A 304 1.68 -5.06 19.20
CA GLN A 304 1.41 -4.49 17.89
C GLN A 304 0.35 -5.28 17.11
N LEU A 305 0.39 -6.61 17.16
CA LEU A 305 -0.60 -7.48 16.52
C LEU A 305 -1.99 -7.32 17.18
N ALA A 306 -2.05 -7.23 18.50
CA ALA A 306 -3.29 -6.95 19.23
C ALA A 306 -3.86 -5.56 18.86
N CYS A 307 -3.00 -4.56 18.71
CA CYS A 307 -3.40 -3.24 18.21
C CYS A 307 -3.97 -3.35 16.79
N LEU A 308 -3.27 -4.02 15.86
CA LEU A 308 -3.76 -4.24 14.50
C LEU A 308 -5.12 -4.97 14.47
N ALA A 309 -5.30 -6.01 15.29
CA ALA A 309 -6.56 -6.73 15.40
C ALA A 309 -7.69 -5.83 15.91
N CYS A 310 -7.41 -4.95 16.89
CA CYS A 310 -8.36 -3.95 17.37
C CYS A 310 -8.72 -2.93 16.27
N LEU A 311 -7.76 -2.47 15.48
CA LEU A 311 -8.02 -1.59 14.33
C LEU A 311 -8.88 -2.30 13.27
N TRP A 312 -8.62 -3.59 13.02
CA TRP A 312 -9.38 -4.41 12.08
C TRP A 312 -10.84 -4.57 12.51
N THR A 313 -11.09 -4.88 13.79
CA THR A 313 -12.46 -5.01 14.30
C THR A 313 -13.22 -3.69 14.22
N ILE A 314 -12.59 -2.57 14.59
CA ILE A 314 -13.21 -1.23 14.48
C ILE A 314 -13.54 -0.88 13.01
N LYS A 315 -12.64 -1.21 12.07
CA LYS A 315 -12.85 -0.96 10.64
C LYS A 315 -13.98 -1.82 10.05
N SER A 316 -14.19 -3.02 10.58
CA SER A 316 -15.27 -3.92 10.12
C SER A 316 -16.68 -3.36 10.39
N PHE A 317 -16.82 -2.44 11.35
CA PHE A 317 -18.08 -1.78 11.63
C PHE A 317 -18.22 -0.51 10.77
N SER A 318 -19.16 -0.53 9.82
CA SER A 318 -19.33 0.55 8.83
C SER A 318 -19.67 1.92 9.45
N THR A 319 -20.33 1.95 10.61
CA THR A 319 -20.73 3.18 11.29
C THR A 319 -19.58 3.89 12.01
N THR A 320 -18.58 3.13 12.48
CA THR A 320 -17.41 3.66 13.19
C THR A 320 -16.23 3.96 12.26
N SER A 321 -16.24 3.49 11.01
CA SER A 321 -15.15 3.72 10.05
C SER A 321 -14.87 5.20 9.77
N ILE A 322 -15.85 6.08 9.93
CA ILE A 322 -15.66 7.53 9.72
C ILE A 322 -14.80 8.17 10.82
N LEU A 323 -14.65 7.49 11.95
CA LEU A 323 -13.84 7.90 13.11
C LEU A 323 -12.37 7.50 12.99
N PHE A 324 -11.92 7.09 11.81
CA PHE A 324 -10.54 6.67 11.52
C PHE A 324 -9.44 7.60 12.10
N PRO A 325 -9.59 8.94 12.13
CA PRO A 325 -8.58 9.82 12.73
C PRO A 325 -8.47 9.68 14.25
N LEU A 326 -9.60 9.44 14.93
CA LEU A 326 -9.62 9.20 16.38
C LEU A 326 -8.88 7.91 16.73
N MET A 327 -9.02 6.90 15.87
CA MET A 327 -8.35 5.61 16.03
C MET A 327 -6.81 5.74 16.01
N LEU A 328 -6.26 6.65 15.20
CA LEU A 328 -4.83 6.94 15.18
C LEU A 328 -4.34 7.63 16.45
N VAL A 329 -5.14 8.53 17.03
CA VAL A 329 -4.84 9.16 18.32
C VAL A 329 -4.76 8.11 19.43
N VAL A 330 -5.68 7.13 19.43
CA VAL A 330 -5.61 5.99 20.35
C VAL A 330 -4.31 5.20 20.13
N MET A 331 -3.89 5.00 18.89
CA MET A 331 -2.62 4.33 18.56
C MET A 331 -1.40 5.09 19.11
N ILE A 332 -1.39 6.41 19.06
CA ILE A 332 -0.36 7.26 19.69
C ILE A 332 -0.41 7.09 21.22
N GLY A 333 -1.60 7.02 21.80
CA GLY A 333 -1.79 6.73 23.23
C GLY A 333 -1.20 5.38 23.63
N ILE A 334 -1.46 4.33 22.84
CA ILE A 334 -0.87 2.99 23.04
C ILE A 334 0.64 3.04 22.91
N ARG A 335 1.19 3.76 21.93
CA ARG A 335 2.64 3.98 21.80
C ARG A 335 3.21 4.64 23.06
N LYS A 336 2.51 5.63 23.61
CA LYS A 336 2.93 6.31 24.84
C LYS A 336 2.85 5.40 26.06
N ALA A 337 1.84 4.54 26.15
CA ALA A 337 1.73 3.54 27.21
C ALA A 337 2.86 2.50 27.15
N LEU A 338 3.38 2.20 25.96
CA LEU A 338 4.47 1.25 25.76
C LEU A 338 5.80 1.74 26.38
N ASP A 339 5.94 3.05 26.61
CA ASP A 339 7.04 3.65 27.38
C ASP A 339 7.10 3.16 28.85
N LEU A 340 6.00 2.64 29.40
CA LEU A 340 5.94 2.13 30.77
C LEU A 340 6.51 0.71 30.91
N ILE A 341 6.48 -0.06 29.82
CA ILE A 341 6.84 -1.49 29.81
C ILE A 341 8.28 -1.72 29.32
N PHE A 342 8.76 -0.85 28.42
CA PHE A 342 10.07 -0.97 27.77
C PHE A 342 11.00 0.18 28.12
N THR A 343 12.31 -0.11 28.14
CA THR A 343 13.29 0.97 28.30
C THR A 343 13.38 1.82 27.03
N ARG A 344 13.66 3.12 27.19
CA ARG A 344 13.84 4.07 26.08
C ARG A 344 14.82 3.58 25.01
N ARG A 345 15.87 2.87 25.41
CA ARG A 345 16.90 2.32 24.51
C ARG A 345 16.35 1.18 23.66
N GLU A 346 15.61 0.25 24.26
CA GLU A 346 14.97 -0.87 23.54
C GLU A 346 13.94 -0.33 22.54
N LEU A 347 13.10 0.62 22.96
CA LEU A 347 12.08 1.19 22.08
C LEU A 347 12.70 1.96 20.91
N LYS A 348 13.78 2.71 21.14
CA LYS A 348 14.51 3.39 20.06
C LYS A 348 15.10 2.38 19.06
N ILE A 349 15.65 1.26 19.52
CA ILE A 349 16.19 0.22 18.62
C ILE A 349 15.09 -0.48 17.83
N LEU A 350 13.93 -0.70 18.47
CA LEU A 350 12.76 -1.34 17.85
C LEU A 350 11.99 -0.41 16.91
N ASP A 351 12.02 0.92 17.10
CA ASP A 351 11.29 1.88 16.27
C ASP A 351 12.17 2.58 15.22
N ASP A 352 13.45 2.89 15.51
CA ASP A 352 14.34 3.56 14.56
C ASP A 352 14.99 2.56 13.60
N ILE A 353 14.57 2.63 12.35
CA ILE A 353 15.38 2.18 11.21
C ILE A 353 16.25 3.34 10.76
N MET A 354 17.38 3.50 11.44
CA MET A 354 18.45 4.36 10.95
C MET A 354 19.43 3.50 10.14
N PRO A 355 19.83 3.91 8.92
CA PRO A 355 20.78 3.17 8.10
C PRO A 355 22.05 2.87 8.90
N GLU A 356 22.60 1.67 8.71
CA GLU A 356 23.70 1.11 9.52
C GLU A 356 24.90 2.06 9.63
N MET A 357 25.20 2.80 8.57
CA MET A 357 26.28 3.80 8.54
C MET A 357 26.04 4.97 9.49
N THR A 358 24.80 5.45 9.60
CA THR A 358 24.43 6.54 10.51
C THR A 358 24.32 6.03 11.94
N LYS A 359 23.84 4.80 12.18
CA LYS A 359 23.90 4.16 13.50
C LYS A 359 25.34 3.96 13.96
N ARG A 360 26.22 3.47 13.09
CA ARG A 360 27.65 3.30 13.40
C ARG A 360 28.31 4.64 13.69
N ASN A 361 28.06 5.67 12.89
CA ASN A 361 28.59 7.01 13.13
C ASN A 361 28.01 7.69 14.37
N GLN A 362 26.73 7.47 14.70
CA GLN A 362 26.15 7.96 15.94
C GLN A 362 26.62 7.19 17.16
N MET A 363 26.79 5.87 17.08
CA MET A 363 27.40 5.07 18.15
C MET A 363 28.84 5.48 18.39
N LEU A 364 29.62 5.70 17.32
CA LEU A 364 30.98 6.26 17.43
C LEU A 364 30.95 7.64 18.09
N LYS A 365 30.01 8.53 17.72
CA LYS A 365 29.85 9.84 18.36
C LYS A 365 29.41 9.74 19.82
N ASP A 366 28.49 8.83 20.15
CA ASP A 366 28.01 8.63 21.52
C ASP A 366 29.11 8.01 22.40
N ASP A 367 29.96 7.15 21.84
CA ASP A 367 31.14 6.58 22.50
C ASP A 367 32.25 7.63 22.66
N GLU A 368 32.47 8.51 21.68
CA GLU A 368 33.38 9.67 21.77
C GLU A 368 32.91 10.67 22.83
N VAL A 369 31.62 10.99 22.87
CA VAL A 369 31.02 11.87 23.90
C VAL A 369 31.06 11.20 25.28
N GLY A 370 30.84 9.89 25.36
CA GLY A 370 30.97 9.12 26.60
C GLY A 370 32.40 9.05 27.12
N CYS A 371 33.39 8.92 26.22
CA CYS A 371 34.81 8.98 26.55
C CYS A 371 35.22 10.40 26.98
N GLY A 372 34.80 11.42 26.22
CA GLY A 372 35.03 12.83 26.52
C GLY A 372 34.41 13.24 27.86
N ASN A 373 33.20 12.79 28.18
CA ASN A 373 32.56 13.05 29.48
C ASN A 373 33.21 12.28 30.63
N LYS A 374 33.74 11.06 30.42
CA LYS A 374 34.55 10.36 31.43
C LYS A 374 35.88 11.06 31.66
N PHE A 375 36.52 11.54 30.60
CA PHE A 375 37.77 12.28 30.65
C PHE A 375 37.60 13.65 31.31
N ALA A 376 36.53 14.38 30.98
CA ALA A 376 36.16 15.64 31.63
C ALA A 376 35.77 15.43 33.10
N ARG A 377 35.07 14.35 33.44
CA ARG A 377 34.75 14.00 34.83
C ARG A 377 35.98 13.57 35.63
N PHE A 378 37.01 13.02 34.97
CA PHE A 378 38.31 12.70 35.56
C PHE A 378 39.15 13.97 35.80
N LEU A 379 39.07 14.97 34.91
CA LEU A 379 39.84 16.22 35.01
C LEU A 379 39.18 17.32 35.84
N LEU A 380 37.85 17.46 35.83
CA LEU A 380 37.15 18.65 36.35
C LEU A 380 36.26 18.41 37.58
N GLY A 381 36.19 17.19 38.12
CA GLY A 381 35.37 16.89 39.29
C GLY A 381 33.84 17.07 39.06
N PRO A 382 32.98 16.64 40.00
CA PRO A 382 31.60 16.27 39.68
C PRO A 382 30.58 17.42 39.53
N ARG A 383 30.97 18.69 39.30
CA ARG A 383 30.06 19.83 39.54
C ARG A 383 29.48 20.62 38.35
N LEU A 384 29.71 20.27 37.09
CA LEU A 384 29.18 21.07 35.96
C LEU A 384 28.72 20.25 34.76
N ILE A 385 27.63 19.48 34.86
CA ILE A 385 26.91 18.98 33.66
C ILE A 385 25.40 18.85 33.94
N THR A 386 24.72 19.98 34.11
CA THR A 386 23.24 20.04 34.09
C THR A 386 22.79 21.37 33.48
N SER A 387 22.98 21.59 32.17
CA SER A 387 22.17 22.62 31.49
C SER A 387 21.94 22.43 29.98
N GLU A 388 22.50 21.41 29.31
CA GLU A 388 22.52 21.38 27.83
C GLU A 388 21.55 20.38 27.17
N TYR A 389 20.36 20.17 27.75
CA TYR A 389 19.39 19.17 27.24
C TYR A 389 18.10 19.73 26.65
N LYS A 390 18.03 21.02 26.30
CA LYS A 390 16.75 21.64 25.87
C LYS A 390 16.68 22.23 24.46
N GLU A 391 17.69 22.07 23.61
CA GLU A 391 17.70 22.77 22.31
C GLU A 391 18.31 21.95 21.16
N LYS A 392 17.78 20.74 20.89
CA LYS A 392 18.21 19.96 19.71
C LYS A 392 17.12 19.32 18.85
N ASP A 393 15.84 19.54 19.13
CA ASP A 393 14.76 18.98 18.28
C ASP A 393 14.40 19.88 17.07
N GLY A 394 15.03 21.06 16.92
CA GLY A 394 14.75 22.01 15.83
C GLY A 394 15.85 22.17 14.76
N ALA A 395 17.06 21.62 14.96
CA ALA A 395 18.23 21.97 14.14
C ALA A 395 18.62 20.96 13.05
N ASP A 396 18.06 19.74 13.07
CA ASP A 396 18.47 18.64 12.18
C ASP A 396 17.97 18.78 10.73
N CYS A 397 17.12 19.77 10.43
CA CYS A 397 16.75 20.14 9.06
C CYS A 397 17.67 21.18 8.40
N VAL A 398 18.50 21.90 9.18
CA VAL A 398 19.26 23.05 8.67
C VAL A 398 20.72 22.70 8.36
N LEU A 399 21.35 21.79 9.10
CA LEU A 399 22.80 21.54 8.95
C LEU A 399 23.24 20.63 7.80
N ASN A 400 22.33 19.87 7.18
CA ASN A 400 22.69 19.04 6.02
C ASN A 400 22.74 19.81 4.69
N SER A 401 22.51 21.13 4.71
CA SER A 401 22.60 21.99 3.52
C SER A 401 24.01 22.53 3.23
N ALA A 402 24.97 22.38 4.15
CA ALA A 402 26.27 23.07 4.07
C ALA A 402 27.47 22.15 3.79
N LYS A 403 27.27 20.86 3.54
CA LYS A 403 28.38 19.89 3.40
C LYS A 403 28.39 19.05 2.12
N LEU A 404 27.61 19.44 1.10
CA LEU A 404 27.56 18.71 -0.18
C LEU A 404 28.13 19.48 -1.39
N ASP A 405 28.83 20.59 -1.17
CA ASP A 405 29.54 21.34 -2.24
C ASP A 405 31.06 21.08 -2.28
N GLN A 406 31.56 20.08 -1.55
CA GLN A 406 32.96 19.64 -1.66
C GLN A 406 33.07 18.12 -1.55
N CYS A 407 32.93 17.43 -2.68
CA CYS A 407 33.66 16.22 -3.10
C CYS A 407 33.18 15.78 -4.48
#